data_AF-A0A5P9PNK4-F1
#
_entry.id   AF-A0A5P9PNK4-F1
#
_cell.length_a   1.000
_cell.length_b   1.000
_cell.length_c   1.000
_cell.angle_alpha   90.00
_cell.angle_beta   90.00
_cell.angle_gamma   90.00
#
_symmetry.space_group_name_H-M   'P 1'
#
loop_
_entity.id
_entity.type
_entity.pdbx_description
1 polymer ?
#
loop_
_entity_poly.entity_id
_entity_poly.type
_entity_poly.pdbx_seq_one_letter_code
_entity_poly.pdbx_strand_id
1 'polypeptide(L)'
;MNRRIPVASRALLAAAVLAGLCVPAASAAETAACAGVLFDDFAYDSHTDPRLAQRGWQLRNGGGGPGVGGWSAANATFPVVDGQPVLQLSAHTDGTTGGTSQAEVMHQRKFFEGTYSARVRFSDVPVSGADGDHLVQTFFTITPLAFPNDPDYGELDFEYLPNGGWGESGSTMFLTSWETYQPDPWVADNHSTAVRGGYAGWRTLTVQVSGGVLRYFIGDQLVATHDGHVYPETPMMIAFQEWFIDHAAHSGGRSTYQTQNDWVYYAANEVLSPGEVGNRVNGLRANGTTHTDTAAC
;
A
#
# COMPACT_ATOMS: atom_id res chain seq x y z
N MET A 1 69.56 47.92 54.68
CA MET A 1 70.25 47.74 53.38
C MET A 1 69.26 47.96 52.26
N ASN A 2 69.59 48.90 51.36
CA ASN A 2 69.07 49.18 50.00
C ASN A 2 67.54 49.36 49.81
N ARG A 3 66.99 50.58 49.86
CA ARG A 3 66.85 51.56 48.74
C ARG A 3 66.25 50.98 47.44
N ARG A 4 65.02 51.42 47.07
CA ARG A 4 64.70 52.38 45.98
C ARG A 4 63.18 52.46 45.69
N ILE A 5 62.66 53.69 45.64
CA ILE A 5 61.44 54.20 44.95
C ILE A 5 61.90 54.61 43.50
N PRO A 6 61.10 54.95 42.44
CA PRO A 6 59.64 54.97 42.14
C PRO A 6 59.26 54.30 40.77
N VAL A 7 57.98 54.36 40.35
CA VAL A 7 57.47 55.10 39.16
C VAL A 7 56.02 54.71 38.88
N ALA A 8 55.19 55.73 38.62
CA ALA A 8 53.79 55.63 38.25
C ALA A 8 53.61 55.21 36.79
N SER A 9 52.56 54.45 36.48
CA SER A 9 51.90 54.50 35.17
C SER A 9 50.42 54.19 35.32
N ARG A 10 49.61 55.18 34.98
CA ARG A 10 48.16 55.08 34.80
C ARG A 10 47.90 54.24 33.55
N ALA A 11 47.19 53.12 33.69
CA ALA A 11 46.57 52.43 32.57
C ALA A 11 45.06 52.70 32.62
N LEU A 12 44.54 53.40 31.63
CA LEU A 12 43.11 53.44 31.34
C LEU A 12 42.68 52.05 30.86
N LEU A 13 41.76 51.40 31.57
CA LEU A 13 40.94 50.35 30.96
C LEU A 13 39.63 50.98 30.47
N ALA A 14 39.48 51.01 29.15
CA ALA A 14 38.21 51.28 28.50
C ALA A 14 37.27 50.09 28.71
N ALA A 15 36.10 50.33 29.28
CA ALA A 15 35.01 49.36 29.36
C ALA A 15 34.37 49.23 27.97
N ALA A 16 34.54 48.08 27.33
CA ALA A 16 33.79 47.72 26.13
C ALA A 16 32.42 47.16 26.54
N VAL A 17 31.37 47.94 26.33
CA VAL A 17 29.98 47.49 26.45
C VAL A 17 29.64 46.71 25.18
N LEU A 18 29.64 45.38 25.24
CA LEU A 18 29.03 44.55 24.20
C LEU A 18 27.50 44.62 24.36
N ALA A 19 26.84 45.35 23.47
CA ALA A 19 25.39 45.26 23.29
C ALA A 19 25.08 43.91 22.63
N GLY A 20 24.56 42.96 23.42
CA GLY A 20 24.05 41.69 22.92
C GLY A 20 22.77 41.92 22.13
N LEU A 21 22.86 41.85 20.80
CA LEU A 21 21.70 41.72 19.92
C LEU A 21 21.12 40.32 20.12
N CYS A 22 20.02 40.23 20.85
CA CYS A 22 19.20 39.02 20.91
C CYS A 22 18.52 38.86 19.54
N VAL A 23 19.14 38.07 18.65
CA VAL A 23 18.48 37.61 17.43
C VAL A 23 17.48 36.54 17.88
N PRO A 24 16.17 36.71 17.63
CA PRO A 24 15.23 35.62 17.87
C PRO A 24 15.63 34.47 16.95
N ALA A 25 15.87 33.29 17.54
CA ALA A 25 16.04 32.07 16.77
C ALA A 25 14.80 31.91 15.89
N ALA A 26 14.99 31.94 14.56
CA ALA A 26 13.96 31.53 13.64
C ALA A 26 13.61 30.09 14.00
N SER A 27 12.41 29.88 14.56
CA SER A 27 11.85 28.54 14.70
C SER A 27 11.84 27.97 13.29
N ALA A 28 12.60 26.90 13.06
CA ALA A 28 12.42 26.10 11.86
C ALA A 28 10.93 25.75 11.84
N ALA A 29 10.21 26.25 10.84
CA ALA A 29 8.91 25.70 10.54
C ALA A 29 9.20 24.24 10.19
N GLU A 30 8.84 23.33 11.11
CA GLU A 30 8.57 21.95 10.76
C GLU A 30 7.68 22.04 9.51
N THR A 31 8.21 21.61 8.37
CA THR A 31 7.39 21.39 7.18
C THR A 31 6.21 20.58 7.66
N ALA A 32 5.01 21.19 7.69
CA ALA A 32 3.83 20.53 8.21
C ALA A 32 3.76 19.16 7.55
N ALA A 33 3.91 18.10 8.36
CA ALA A 33 3.87 16.75 7.86
C ALA A 33 2.61 16.61 7.01
N CYS A 34 2.77 16.06 5.81
CA CYS A 34 1.68 15.76 4.90
C CYS A 34 0.45 15.24 5.66
N ALA A 35 -0.66 15.97 5.64
CA ALA A 35 -1.88 15.56 6.34
C ALA A 35 -3.01 15.43 5.32
N GLY A 36 -3.83 14.41 5.48
CA GLY A 36 -4.94 14.18 4.57
C GLY A 36 -5.41 12.74 4.58
N VAL A 37 -6.57 12.54 4.00
CA VAL A 37 -7.24 11.26 3.92
C VAL A 37 -7.59 10.96 2.47
N LEU A 38 -7.36 9.72 2.04
CA LEU A 38 -8.11 9.10 0.95
C LEU A 38 -9.18 8.19 1.56
N PHE A 39 -10.39 8.29 1.05
CA PHE A 39 -11.44 7.30 1.25
C PHE A 39 -12.21 7.14 -0.05
N ASP A 40 -12.46 5.90 -0.43
CA ASP A 40 -13.31 5.55 -1.57
C ASP A 40 -14.10 4.28 -1.21
N ASP A 41 -15.42 4.34 -1.34
CA ASP A 41 -16.32 3.18 -1.16
C ASP A 41 -16.70 2.51 -2.49
N PHE A 42 -16.02 2.89 -3.57
CA PHE A 42 -16.20 2.32 -4.91
C PHE A 42 -17.62 2.47 -5.48
N ALA A 43 -18.34 3.54 -5.11
CA ALA A 43 -19.63 3.92 -5.71
C ALA A 43 -19.50 4.44 -7.16
N TYR A 44 -19.09 3.54 -8.07
CA TYR A 44 -18.96 3.75 -9.52
C TYR A 44 -19.98 2.93 -10.29
N ASP A 45 -20.24 3.30 -11.54
CA ASP A 45 -21.25 2.60 -12.37
C ASP A 45 -20.65 1.48 -13.22
N SER A 46 -19.40 1.65 -13.70
CA SER A 46 -18.71 0.69 -14.55
C SER A 46 -17.20 0.99 -14.63
N HIS A 47 -16.42 0.09 -15.24
CA HIS A 47 -15.01 0.32 -15.56
C HIS A 47 -14.74 1.50 -16.50
N THR A 48 -15.79 2.06 -17.13
CA THR A 48 -15.69 3.25 -17.99
C THR A 48 -16.25 4.50 -17.32
N ASP A 49 -16.58 4.45 -16.02
CA ASP A 49 -17.06 5.61 -15.28
C ASP A 49 -15.97 6.70 -15.27
N PRO A 50 -16.24 7.91 -15.80
CA PRO A 50 -15.24 8.97 -15.86
C PRO A 50 -14.75 9.43 -14.48
N ARG A 51 -15.52 9.17 -13.41
CA ARG A 51 -15.12 9.48 -12.04
C ARG A 51 -13.89 8.70 -11.59
N LEU A 52 -13.65 7.50 -12.14
CA LEU A 52 -12.46 6.70 -11.82
C LEU A 52 -11.19 7.50 -12.13
N ALA A 53 -11.04 7.95 -13.38
CA ALA A 53 -9.89 8.75 -13.80
C ALA A 53 -9.83 10.11 -13.09
N GLN A 54 -10.97 10.77 -12.86
CA GLN A 54 -11.03 12.04 -12.12
C GLN A 54 -10.58 11.89 -10.66
N ARG A 55 -10.75 10.71 -10.08
CA ARG A 55 -10.34 10.36 -8.71
C ARG A 55 -9.00 9.64 -8.67
N GLY A 56 -8.25 9.62 -9.78
CA GLY A 56 -6.89 9.09 -9.82
C GLY A 56 -6.78 7.57 -10.01
N TRP A 57 -7.88 6.86 -10.24
CA TRP A 57 -7.87 5.43 -10.57
C TRP A 57 -7.55 5.18 -12.05
N GLN A 58 -6.76 4.14 -12.29
CA GLN A 58 -6.43 3.60 -13.61
C GLN A 58 -6.70 2.10 -13.62
N LEU A 59 -7.39 1.63 -14.66
CA LEU A 59 -7.72 0.22 -14.85
C LEU A 59 -6.87 -0.32 -16.00
N ARG A 60 -6.18 -1.44 -15.76
CA ARG A 60 -5.19 -1.96 -16.71
C ARG A 60 -5.82 -2.67 -17.90
N ASN A 61 -5.21 -2.49 -19.07
CA ASN A 61 -5.47 -3.29 -20.26
C ASN A 61 -4.15 -3.78 -20.86
N GLY A 62 -4.18 -4.88 -21.61
CA GLY A 62 -3.04 -5.34 -22.41
C GLY A 62 -2.29 -6.50 -21.77
N GLY A 63 -0.96 -6.46 -21.77
CA GLY A 63 -0.11 -7.54 -21.29
C GLY A 63 0.87 -7.10 -20.19
N GLY A 64 1.95 -7.86 -20.04
CA GLY A 64 2.97 -7.67 -19.01
C GLY A 64 2.66 -8.45 -17.73
N GLY A 65 3.66 -8.57 -16.87
CA GLY A 65 3.53 -9.30 -15.60
C GLY A 65 2.79 -8.51 -14.51
N PRO A 66 2.56 -9.15 -13.35
CA PRO A 66 2.80 -10.57 -13.10
C PRO A 66 1.77 -11.50 -13.77
N GLY A 67 1.98 -12.81 -13.64
CA GLY A 67 1.05 -13.84 -14.12
C GLY A 67 1.19 -14.25 -15.59
N VAL A 68 0.32 -15.16 -15.99
CA VAL A 68 0.40 -15.90 -17.27
C VAL A 68 -0.64 -15.47 -18.32
N GLY A 69 -1.40 -14.41 -18.05
CA GLY A 69 -2.49 -13.94 -18.92
C GLY A 69 -2.41 -12.46 -19.33
N GLY A 70 -3.46 -12.01 -20.02
CA GLY A 70 -3.67 -10.59 -20.34
C GLY A 70 -4.49 -9.87 -19.27
N TRP A 71 -4.38 -8.55 -19.22
CA TRP A 71 -5.13 -7.69 -18.31
C TRP A 71 -6.29 -7.00 -19.03
N SER A 72 -7.45 -6.90 -18.38
CA SER A 72 -8.60 -6.19 -18.94
C SER A 72 -9.29 -5.32 -17.91
N ALA A 73 -9.53 -4.05 -18.26
CA ALA A 73 -10.29 -3.13 -17.43
C ALA A 73 -11.74 -3.58 -17.27
N ALA A 74 -12.28 -4.31 -18.26
CA ALA A 74 -13.64 -4.85 -18.21
C ALA A 74 -13.85 -5.89 -17.10
N ASN A 75 -12.77 -6.44 -16.55
CA ASN A 75 -12.81 -7.36 -15.42
C ASN A 75 -13.01 -6.64 -14.08
N ALA A 76 -12.93 -5.31 -14.03
CA ALA A 76 -13.33 -4.53 -12.86
C ALA A 76 -14.80 -4.10 -13.01
N THR A 77 -15.62 -4.44 -12.02
CA THR A 77 -17.06 -4.14 -11.99
C THR A 77 -17.46 -3.58 -10.63
N PHE A 78 -18.61 -2.92 -10.55
CA PHE A 78 -19.05 -2.21 -9.34
C PHE A 78 -20.45 -2.64 -8.87
N PRO A 79 -20.64 -3.91 -8.51
CA PRO A 79 -21.93 -4.40 -8.02
C PRO A 79 -22.23 -3.89 -6.60
N VAL A 80 -23.49 -4.06 -6.17
CA VAL A 80 -23.88 -3.91 -4.77
C VAL A 80 -23.81 -5.28 -4.08
N VAL A 81 -22.99 -5.38 -3.03
CA VAL A 81 -22.81 -6.58 -2.20
C VAL A 81 -23.05 -6.21 -0.75
N ASP A 82 -23.88 -6.99 -0.05
CA ASP A 82 -24.25 -6.73 1.35
C ASP A 82 -24.78 -5.29 1.60
N GLY A 83 -25.42 -4.72 0.56
CA GLY A 83 -25.99 -3.37 0.59
C GLY A 83 -25.01 -2.23 0.33
N GLN A 84 -23.74 -2.52 0.00
CA GLN A 84 -22.72 -1.52 -0.34
C GLN A 84 -22.24 -1.68 -1.78
N PRO A 85 -21.94 -0.60 -2.52
CA PRO A 85 -21.15 -0.72 -3.73
C PRO A 85 -19.76 -1.27 -3.39
N VAL A 86 -19.19 -2.10 -4.28
CA VAL A 86 -17.86 -2.67 -4.09
C VAL A 86 -17.10 -2.65 -5.41
N LEU A 87 -15.77 -2.52 -5.37
CA LEU A 87 -14.93 -2.89 -6.51
C LEU A 87 -14.83 -4.41 -6.55
N GLN A 88 -15.37 -5.04 -7.58
CA GLN A 88 -15.21 -6.46 -7.86
C GLN A 88 -14.22 -6.67 -8.99
N LEU A 89 -13.14 -7.38 -8.70
CA LEU A 89 -12.21 -7.91 -9.69
C LEU A 89 -12.69 -9.29 -10.10
N SER A 90 -12.41 -9.67 -11.35
CA SER A 90 -12.64 -11.03 -11.82
C SER A 90 -11.48 -11.49 -12.68
N ALA A 91 -10.97 -12.68 -12.41
CA ALA A 91 -9.99 -13.33 -13.26
C ALA A 91 -10.57 -14.64 -13.80
N HIS A 92 -10.23 -15.00 -15.03
CA HIS A 92 -10.62 -16.29 -15.60
C HIS A 92 -9.51 -16.93 -16.43
N THR A 93 -9.54 -18.26 -16.50
CA THR A 93 -8.60 -19.06 -17.30
C THR A 93 -9.27 -20.31 -17.86
N ASP A 94 -8.83 -20.76 -19.02
CA ASP A 94 -9.11 -22.09 -19.58
C ASP A 94 -7.87 -23.01 -19.59
N GLY A 95 -6.84 -22.64 -18.82
CA GLY A 95 -5.55 -23.32 -18.79
C GLY A 95 -4.58 -22.91 -19.90
N THR A 96 -4.93 -21.93 -20.74
CA THR A 96 -4.04 -21.38 -21.77
C THR A 96 -3.79 -19.89 -21.57
N THR A 97 -2.62 -19.40 -22.00
CA THR A 97 -2.29 -17.96 -21.99
C THR A 97 -3.33 -17.12 -22.73
N GLY A 98 -3.82 -17.59 -23.88
CA GLY A 98 -4.80 -16.86 -24.69
C GLY A 98 -6.21 -16.84 -24.10
N GLY A 99 -6.57 -17.85 -23.30
CA GLY A 99 -7.83 -17.92 -22.57
C GLY A 99 -7.76 -17.42 -21.14
N THR A 100 -6.64 -16.79 -20.74
CA THR A 100 -6.44 -16.23 -19.41
C THR A 100 -6.54 -14.71 -19.41
N SER A 101 -7.43 -14.19 -18.57
CA SER A 101 -7.63 -12.76 -18.36
C SER A 101 -7.65 -12.42 -16.87
N GLN A 102 -6.99 -11.32 -16.52
CA GLN A 102 -6.68 -10.87 -15.17
C GLN A 102 -7.18 -9.44 -14.96
N ALA A 103 -7.21 -8.98 -13.72
CA ALA A 103 -7.75 -7.67 -13.37
C ALA A 103 -6.78 -6.87 -12.49
N GLU A 104 -6.62 -5.59 -12.79
CA GLU A 104 -5.83 -4.66 -11.98
C GLU A 104 -6.47 -3.28 -11.99
N VAL A 105 -6.55 -2.69 -10.80
CA VAL A 105 -6.93 -1.29 -10.57
C VAL A 105 -5.85 -0.65 -9.70
N MET A 106 -5.27 0.45 -10.17
CA MET A 106 -4.23 1.20 -9.47
C MET A 106 -4.62 2.66 -9.30
N HIS A 107 -4.19 3.27 -8.21
CA HIS A 107 -4.35 4.70 -7.96
C HIS A 107 -3.12 5.46 -8.49
N GLN A 108 -3.20 6.78 -8.60
CA GLN A 108 -2.02 7.63 -8.80
C GLN A 108 -1.05 7.50 -7.62
N ARG A 109 0.24 7.57 -7.92
CA ARG A 109 1.36 7.46 -6.97
C ARG A 109 1.53 8.74 -6.17
N LYS A 110 1.28 8.68 -4.85
CA LYS A 110 1.36 9.84 -3.94
C LYS A 110 1.29 9.51 -2.44
N PHE A 111 1.26 8.24 -2.08
CA PHE A 111 1.06 7.82 -0.68
C PHE A 111 2.40 7.41 -0.08
N PHE A 112 2.72 7.87 1.13
CA PHE A 112 4.02 7.57 1.75
C PHE A 112 3.86 7.05 3.18
N GLU A 113 4.23 7.83 4.18
CA GLU A 113 4.01 7.45 5.58
C GLU A 113 2.55 7.65 6.01
N GLY A 114 2.03 6.72 6.80
CA GLY A 114 0.64 6.74 7.25
C GLY A 114 0.05 5.36 7.46
N THR A 115 -1.28 5.32 7.55
CA THR A 115 -2.04 4.06 7.66
C THR A 115 -2.78 3.80 6.37
N TYR A 116 -2.51 2.66 5.75
CA TYR A 116 -3.20 2.14 4.58
C TYR A 116 -4.15 1.04 5.03
N SER A 117 -5.38 1.05 4.54
CA SER A 117 -6.31 -0.02 4.84
C SER A 117 -7.34 -0.23 3.74
N ALA A 118 -7.70 -1.49 3.53
CA ALA A 118 -8.79 -1.86 2.66
C ALA A 118 -9.63 -2.97 3.31
N ARG A 119 -10.92 -3.02 2.97
CA ARG A 119 -11.78 -4.14 3.34
C ARG A 119 -12.01 -5.02 2.12
N VAL A 120 -11.37 -6.18 2.12
CA VAL A 120 -11.28 -7.11 0.99
C VAL A 120 -12.06 -8.38 1.31
N ARG A 121 -12.84 -8.89 0.35
CA ARG A 121 -13.48 -10.20 0.41
C ARG A 121 -12.71 -11.15 -0.48
N PHE A 122 -12.03 -12.09 0.15
CA PHE A 122 -11.36 -13.16 -0.57
C PHE A 122 -12.32 -14.30 -0.90
N SER A 123 -12.09 -14.97 -2.02
CA SER A 123 -12.75 -16.23 -2.38
C SER A 123 -11.73 -17.36 -2.43
N ASP A 124 -12.07 -18.51 -1.83
CA ASP A 124 -11.23 -19.71 -1.95
C ASP A 124 -11.54 -20.51 -3.22
N VAL A 125 -12.76 -20.37 -3.74
CA VAL A 125 -13.29 -21.17 -4.85
C VAL A 125 -13.79 -20.25 -5.97
N PRO A 126 -13.80 -20.70 -7.23
CA PRO A 126 -14.31 -19.89 -8.33
C PRO A 126 -15.82 -19.70 -8.23
N VAL A 127 -16.32 -18.58 -8.76
CA VAL A 127 -17.77 -18.34 -8.92
C VAL A 127 -18.38 -19.20 -10.03
N SER A 128 -17.54 -19.75 -10.93
CA SER A 128 -17.93 -20.72 -11.95
C SER A 128 -16.73 -21.53 -12.42
N GLY A 129 -16.91 -22.81 -12.76
CA GLY A 129 -15.85 -23.68 -13.27
C GLY A 129 -15.23 -24.57 -12.20
N ALA A 130 -14.12 -25.22 -12.55
CA ALA A 130 -13.41 -26.11 -11.64
C ALA A 130 -12.44 -25.32 -10.74
N ASP A 131 -12.35 -25.70 -9.47
CA ASP A 131 -11.42 -25.09 -8.53
C ASP A 131 -10.00 -25.69 -8.66
N GLY A 132 -9.04 -25.07 -7.98
CA GLY A 132 -7.66 -25.53 -7.83
C GLY A 132 -6.62 -24.71 -8.56
N ASP A 133 -7.02 -23.68 -9.32
CA ASP A 133 -6.06 -22.81 -10.00
C ASP A 133 -5.19 -22.06 -9.00
N HIS A 134 -3.88 -21.97 -9.26
CA HIS A 134 -2.98 -21.13 -8.48
C HIS A 134 -3.19 -19.67 -8.88
N LEU A 135 -3.81 -18.89 -8.00
CA LEU A 135 -4.08 -17.47 -8.19
C LEU A 135 -3.70 -16.65 -6.99
N VAL A 136 -3.59 -15.34 -7.20
CA VAL A 136 -3.30 -14.34 -6.18
C VAL A 136 -4.41 -13.30 -6.16
N GLN A 137 -4.91 -12.99 -4.98
CA GLN A 137 -5.84 -11.88 -4.70
C GLN A 137 -5.12 -10.86 -3.82
N THR A 138 -5.04 -9.60 -4.25
CA THR A 138 -4.13 -8.63 -3.62
C THR A 138 -4.76 -7.33 -3.13
N PHE A 139 -4.13 -6.75 -2.12
CA PHE A 139 -4.15 -5.33 -1.79
C PHE A 139 -2.71 -4.93 -1.48
N PHE A 140 -2.19 -3.95 -2.20
CA PHE A 140 -0.78 -3.61 -2.06
C PHE A 140 -0.50 -2.14 -2.38
N THR A 141 0.70 -1.71 -2.05
CA THR A 141 1.24 -0.41 -2.46
C THR A 141 2.56 -0.59 -3.18
N ILE A 142 2.84 0.20 -4.22
CA ILE A 142 4.08 0.03 -5.01
C ILE A 142 4.63 1.36 -5.56
N THR A 143 5.95 1.49 -5.59
CA THR A 143 6.67 2.37 -6.53
C THR A 143 7.19 1.52 -7.69
N PRO A 144 6.86 1.82 -8.95
CA PRO A 144 7.29 0.97 -10.06
C PRO A 144 8.81 0.89 -10.19
N LEU A 145 9.33 -0.32 -10.42
CA LEU A 145 10.75 -0.55 -10.64
C LEU A 145 11.23 0.14 -11.94
N ALA A 146 12.09 1.15 -11.85
CA ALA A 146 12.61 1.82 -13.04
C ALA A 146 13.74 1.03 -13.71
N PHE A 147 14.55 0.33 -12.92
CA PHE A 147 15.67 -0.52 -13.36
C PHE A 147 15.98 -1.58 -12.28
N PRO A 148 16.72 -2.66 -12.60
CA PRO A 148 17.04 -3.68 -11.60
C PRO A 148 17.78 -3.13 -10.38
N ASN A 149 17.35 -3.52 -9.18
CA ASN A 149 17.83 -3.01 -7.89
C ASN A 149 17.71 -1.48 -7.75
N ASP A 150 16.64 -0.90 -8.30
CA ASP A 150 16.32 0.52 -8.12
C ASP A 150 16.08 0.82 -6.63
N PRO A 151 16.87 1.70 -5.99
CA PRO A 151 16.72 2.05 -4.58
C PRO A 151 15.52 2.97 -4.32
N ASP A 152 14.86 3.50 -5.35
CA ASP A 152 13.61 4.24 -5.19
C ASP A 152 12.38 3.30 -5.20
N TYR A 153 12.59 1.99 -5.46
CA TYR A 153 11.54 0.98 -5.35
C TYR A 153 11.04 0.86 -3.92
N GLY A 154 9.80 0.41 -3.79
CA GLY A 154 9.22 0.10 -2.50
C GLY A 154 7.87 -0.54 -2.74
N GLU A 155 7.59 -1.64 -2.06
CA GLU A 155 6.32 -2.35 -2.21
C GLU A 155 5.88 -2.98 -0.89
N LEU A 156 4.58 -2.90 -0.59
CA LEU A 156 3.97 -3.41 0.63
C LEU A 156 2.75 -4.25 0.26
N ASP A 157 2.81 -5.55 0.54
CA ASP A 157 1.91 -6.53 -0.04
C ASP A 157 1.01 -7.22 0.98
N PHE A 158 -0.25 -7.39 0.61
CA PHE A 158 -1.09 -8.49 1.05
C PHE A 158 -1.43 -9.34 -0.17
N GLU A 159 -0.89 -10.57 -0.23
CA GLU A 159 -1.08 -11.50 -1.34
C GLU A 159 -1.69 -12.81 -0.85
N TYR A 160 -2.97 -13.02 -1.14
CA TYR A 160 -3.68 -14.23 -0.73
C TYR A 160 -3.75 -15.26 -1.85
N LEU A 161 -3.21 -16.45 -1.58
CA LEU A 161 -3.17 -17.59 -2.48
C LEU A 161 -4.09 -18.67 -1.91
N PRO A 162 -5.37 -18.76 -2.32
CA PRO A 162 -6.32 -19.71 -1.72
C PRO A 162 -5.97 -21.18 -2.00
N ASN A 163 -5.37 -21.45 -3.16
CA ASN A 163 -5.06 -22.80 -3.64
C ASN A 163 -3.57 -23.17 -3.58
N GLY A 164 -2.77 -22.37 -2.85
CA GLY A 164 -1.31 -22.53 -2.82
C GLY A 164 -0.61 -21.89 -4.02
N GLY A 165 0.67 -22.24 -4.19
CA GLY A 165 1.61 -21.53 -5.05
C GLY A 165 2.84 -21.05 -4.26
N TRP A 166 3.89 -20.64 -4.96
CA TRP A 166 5.15 -20.15 -4.35
C TRP A 166 5.76 -21.06 -3.28
N GLY A 167 5.61 -22.38 -3.46
CA GLY A 167 6.12 -23.38 -2.52
C GLY A 167 5.14 -23.80 -1.43
N GLU A 168 3.98 -23.14 -1.32
CA GLU A 168 2.89 -23.53 -0.41
C GLU A 168 1.90 -24.48 -1.10
N SER A 169 1.44 -25.49 -0.36
CA SER A 169 0.49 -26.50 -0.85
C SER A 169 -0.97 -26.20 -0.51
N GLY A 170 -1.26 -25.05 0.10
CA GLY A 170 -2.60 -24.67 0.53
C GLY A 170 -2.70 -23.18 0.83
N SER A 171 -3.88 -22.77 1.31
CA SER A 171 -4.21 -21.36 1.49
C SER A 171 -3.18 -20.62 2.34
N THR A 172 -2.62 -19.55 1.80
CA THR A 172 -1.58 -18.76 2.47
C THR A 172 -1.74 -17.28 2.13
N MET A 173 -1.62 -16.42 3.14
CA MET A 173 -1.45 -14.98 2.98
C MET A 173 0.04 -14.65 3.09
N PHE A 174 0.62 -14.05 2.06
CA PHE A 174 1.94 -13.45 2.12
C PHE A 174 1.81 -11.97 2.48
N LEU A 175 2.61 -11.56 3.46
CA LEU A 175 2.82 -10.17 3.82
C LEU A 175 4.25 -9.86 3.46
N THR A 176 4.48 -9.14 2.37
CA THR A 176 5.82 -8.88 1.85
C THR A 176 6.09 -7.38 1.85
N SER A 177 7.31 -6.99 2.19
CA SER A 177 7.79 -5.63 2.03
C SER A 177 9.10 -5.66 1.30
N TRP A 178 9.16 -4.98 0.17
CA TRP A 178 10.30 -5.00 -0.72
C TRP A 178 11.11 -3.72 -0.59
N GLU A 179 12.41 -3.90 -0.47
CA GLU A 179 13.39 -2.86 -0.74
C GLU A 179 13.54 -2.72 -2.25
N THR A 180 13.88 -3.81 -2.94
CA THR A 180 14.04 -3.81 -4.40
C THR A 180 14.13 -5.23 -4.96
N TYR A 181 14.22 -5.36 -6.28
CA TYR A 181 14.49 -6.63 -6.92
C TYR A 181 15.24 -6.49 -8.26
N GLN A 182 15.86 -7.60 -8.68
CA GLN A 182 16.41 -7.77 -10.02
C GLN A 182 15.65 -8.89 -10.73
N PRO A 183 15.02 -8.63 -11.89
CA PRO A 183 14.29 -9.66 -12.63
C PRO A 183 15.18 -10.78 -13.18
N ASP A 184 16.38 -10.44 -13.64
CA ASP A 184 17.30 -11.39 -14.29
C ASP A 184 18.79 -11.01 -14.05
N PRO A 185 19.61 -11.90 -13.47
CA PRO A 185 19.18 -13.09 -12.72
C PRO A 185 18.35 -12.71 -11.50
N TRP A 186 17.40 -13.56 -11.11
CA TRP A 186 16.48 -13.26 -10.01
C TRP A 186 17.23 -12.94 -8.70
N VAL A 187 16.96 -11.76 -8.15
CA VAL A 187 17.34 -11.36 -6.79
C VAL A 187 16.13 -10.69 -6.17
N ALA A 188 15.80 -11.11 -4.95
CA ALA A 188 14.77 -10.49 -4.13
C ALA A 188 15.42 -9.86 -2.90
N ASP A 189 15.17 -8.58 -2.68
CA ASP A 189 15.54 -7.89 -1.44
C ASP A 189 14.26 -7.47 -0.72
N ASN A 190 13.84 -8.29 0.24
CA ASN A 190 12.56 -8.12 0.92
C ASN A 190 12.54 -8.78 2.31
N HIS A 191 11.52 -8.43 3.08
CA HIS A 191 11.04 -9.18 4.23
C HIS A 191 9.66 -9.74 3.91
N SER A 192 9.48 -11.05 4.10
CA SER A 192 8.21 -11.71 3.84
C SER A 192 7.77 -12.61 5.00
N THR A 193 6.50 -12.53 5.35
CA THR A 193 5.84 -13.37 6.35
C THR A 193 4.72 -14.16 5.67
N ALA A 194 4.85 -15.49 5.62
CA ALA A 194 3.82 -16.39 5.10
C ALA A 194 2.91 -16.90 6.22
N VAL A 195 1.62 -16.56 6.15
CA VAL A 195 0.61 -16.98 7.12
C VAL A 195 -0.34 -17.99 6.52
N ARG A 196 -0.14 -19.25 6.92
CA ARG A 196 -0.92 -20.39 6.44
C ARG A 196 -2.29 -20.40 7.08
N GLY A 197 -3.32 -20.56 6.25
CA GLY A 197 -4.71 -20.57 6.66
C GLY A 197 -5.64 -19.95 5.62
N GLY A 198 -6.92 -20.30 5.71
CA GLY A 198 -7.95 -19.75 4.84
C GLY A 198 -8.40 -18.35 5.28
N TYR A 199 -8.49 -17.42 4.34
CA TYR A 199 -8.93 -16.05 4.57
C TYR A 199 -10.23 -15.68 3.84
N ALA A 200 -10.94 -16.65 3.23
CA ALA A 200 -12.21 -16.41 2.56
C ALA A 200 -13.21 -15.59 3.39
N GLY A 201 -13.93 -14.72 2.68
CA GLY A 201 -14.84 -13.74 3.24
C GLY A 201 -14.17 -12.39 3.52
N TRP A 202 -14.93 -11.49 4.15
CA TRP A 202 -14.48 -10.13 4.44
C TRP A 202 -13.35 -10.11 5.47
N ARG A 203 -12.26 -9.42 5.14
CA ARG A 203 -11.11 -9.10 6.00
C ARG A 203 -10.78 -7.63 5.87
N THR A 204 -10.43 -6.99 6.98
CA THR A 204 -9.78 -5.68 6.95
C THR A 204 -8.28 -5.92 6.93
N LEU A 205 -7.61 -5.37 5.93
CA LEU A 205 -6.17 -5.41 5.78
C LEU A 205 -5.66 -4.02 6.12
N THR A 206 -4.66 -3.92 6.98
CA THR A 206 -4.09 -2.64 7.39
C THR A 206 -2.58 -2.74 7.46
N VAL A 207 -1.87 -1.84 6.79
CA VAL A 207 -0.42 -1.63 6.99
C VAL A 207 -0.17 -0.22 7.52
N GLN A 208 0.57 -0.14 8.62
CA GLN A 208 1.06 1.12 9.19
C GLN A 208 2.51 1.32 8.76
N VAL A 209 2.79 2.47 8.15
CA VAL A 209 4.11 2.91 7.70
C VAL A 209 4.50 4.10 8.57
N SER A 210 5.31 3.87 9.61
CA SER A 210 5.73 4.95 10.50
C SER A 210 6.99 4.62 11.29
N GLY A 211 7.89 5.61 11.40
CA GLY A 211 9.04 5.57 12.30
C GLY A 211 10.04 4.46 11.94
N GLY A 212 10.20 4.18 10.64
CA GLY A 212 11.11 3.14 10.15
C GLY A 212 10.64 1.71 10.46
N VAL A 213 9.35 1.51 10.74
CA VAL A 213 8.76 0.20 11.03
C VAL A 213 7.44 0.05 10.29
N LEU A 214 7.25 -1.11 9.68
CA LEU A 214 6.02 -1.52 9.01
C LEU A 214 5.26 -2.50 9.90
N ARG A 215 3.95 -2.30 10.10
CA ARG A 215 3.11 -3.21 10.89
C ARG A 215 1.88 -3.64 10.09
N TYR A 216 1.75 -4.94 9.90
CA TYR A 216 0.67 -5.55 9.12
C TYR A 216 -0.38 -6.17 10.02
N PHE A 217 -1.64 -5.84 9.76
CA PHE A 217 -2.79 -6.37 10.47
C PHE A 217 -3.76 -7.04 9.52
N ILE A 218 -4.36 -8.13 9.98
CA ILE A 218 -5.51 -8.77 9.35
C ILE A 218 -6.63 -8.82 10.38
N GLY A 219 -7.73 -8.12 10.12
CA GLY A 219 -8.69 -7.75 11.17
C GLY A 219 -7.98 -6.88 12.21
N ASP A 220 -8.17 -7.18 13.49
CA ASP A 220 -7.52 -6.47 14.60
C ASP A 220 -6.19 -7.10 15.05
N GLN A 221 -5.77 -8.22 14.42
CA GLN A 221 -4.58 -8.95 14.82
C GLN A 221 -3.35 -8.41 14.10
N LEU A 222 -2.30 -8.03 14.85
CA LEU A 222 -0.95 -7.81 14.30
C LEU A 222 -0.39 -9.15 13.83
N VAL A 223 -0.03 -9.23 12.56
CA VAL A 223 0.42 -10.47 11.91
C VAL A 223 1.92 -10.43 11.60
N ALA A 224 2.43 -9.28 11.15
CA ALA A 224 3.85 -9.12 10.84
C ALA A 224 4.36 -7.73 11.25
N THR A 225 5.67 -7.65 11.49
CA THR A 225 6.40 -6.40 11.66
C THR A 225 7.68 -6.50 10.86
N HIS A 226 7.90 -5.57 9.92
CA HIS A 226 9.12 -5.47 9.14
C HIS A 226 9.88 -4.20 9.55
N ASP A 227 11.20 -4.26 9.50
CA ASP A 227 12.06 -3.20 10.00
C ASP A 227 12.44 -2.17 8.91
N GLY A 228 13.38 -1.29 9.24
CA GLY A 228 13.77 -0.17 8.40
C GLY A 228 14.52 -0.53 7.12
N HIS A 229 14.91 -1.79 6.91
CA HIS A 229 15.62 -2.24 5.70
C HIS A 229 14.72 -2.28 4.46
N VAL A 230 13.41 -2.36 4.62
CA VAL A 230 12.42 -2.43 3.52
C VAL A 230 11.37 -1.32 3.64
N TYR A 231 11.76 -0.22 4.30
CA TYR A 231 10.87 0.89 4.56
C TYR A 231 10.86 1.81 3.35
N PRO A 232 9.69 2.16 2.79
CA PRO A 232 9.65 2.87 1.51
C PRO A 232 10.41 4.20 1.56
N GLU A 233 11.15 4.48 0.47
CA GLU A 233 11.94 5.70 0.25
C GLU A 233 11.16 6.77 -0.52
N THR A 234 10.18 6.33 -1.31
CA THR A 234 9.42 7.19 -2.22
C THR A 234 7.91 6.99 -2.08
N PRO A 235 7.08 7.97 -2.49
CA PRO A 235 5.63 7.79 -2.51
C PRO A 235 5.24 6.62 -3.43
N MET A 236 4.38 5.76 -2.94
CA MET A 236 3.81 4.61 -3.60
C MET A 236 2.40 4.91 -4.15
N MET A 237 1.93 4.07 -5.06
CA MET A 237 0.50 3.98 -5.41
C MET A 237 -0.18 2.87 -4.60
N ILE A 238 -1.51 2.93 -4.46
CA ILE A 238 -2.32 1.83 -3.95
C ILE A 238 -2.88 1.04 -5.13
N ALA A 239 -2.92 -0.29 -5.04
CA ALA A 239 -3.46 -1.14 -6.09
C ALA A 239 -4.13 -2.42 -5.57
N PHE A 240 -4.97 -2.99 -6.43
CA PHE A 240 -5.64 -4.27 -6.25
C PHE A 240 -5.49 -5.10 -7.52
N GLN A 241 -5.20 -6.39 -7.38
CA GLN A 241 -5.12 -7.33 -8.49
C GLN A 241 -5.81 -8.66 -8.18
N GLU A 242 -6.21 -9.33 -9.25
CA GLU A 242 -6.55 -10.76 -9.25
C GLU A 242 -5.96 -11.41 -10.50
N TRP A 243 -5.06 -12.37 -10.31
CA TRP A 243 -4.22 -12.91 -11.38
C TRP A 243 -3.78 -14.36 -11.13
N PHE A 244 -3.39 -15.08 -12.18
CA PHE A 244 -3.00 -16.49 -12.11
C PHE A 244 -1.48 -16.65 -12.14
N ILE A 245 -0.94 -17.44 -11.20
CA ILE A 245 0.50 -17.71 -11.08
C ILE A 245 0.99 -18.55 -12.25
N ASP A 246 0.25 -19.60 -12.56
CA ASP A 246 0.58 -20.60 -13.58
C ASP A 246 -0.70 -21.33 -14.04
N HIS A 247 -0.53 -22.37 -14.87
CA HIS A 247 -1.61 -23.26 -15.32
C HIS A 247 -1.43 -24.71 -14.85
N ALA A 248 -0.49 -24.96 -13.93
CA ALA A 248 -0.06 -26.31 -13.57
C ALA A 248 -1.15 -27.10 -12.84
N ALA A 249 -1.97 -26.42 -12.03
CA ALA A 249 -3.06 -27.02 -11.28
C ALA A 249 -4.42 -26.95 -12.00
N HIS A 250 -4.47 -26.34 -13.20
CA HIS A 250 -5.73 -26.19 -13.93
C HIS A 250 -6.28 -27.56 -14.39
N SER A 251 -7.54 -27.83 -14.08
CA SER A 251 -8.16 -29.15 -14.29
C SER A 251 -9.13 -29.23 -15.48
N GLY A 252 -9.35 -28.12 -16.19
CA GLY A 252 -10.08 -28.05 -17.45
C GLY A 252 -11.36 -27.22 -17.41
N GLY A 253 -11.87 -26.89 -18.60
CA GLY A 253 -12.98 -25.95 -18.74
C GLY A 253 -12.53 -24.52 -18.46
N ARG A 254 -13.48 -23.58 -18.35
CA ARG A 254 -13.17 -22.21 -17.91
C ARG A 254 -13.52 -22.05 -16.43
N SER A 255 -12.57 -21.54 -15.67
CA SER A 255 -12.75 -21.16 -14.27
C SER A 255 -12.72 -19.64 -14.14
N THR A 256 -13.59 -19.09 -13.29
CA THR A 256 -13.71 -17.65 -13.03
C THR A 256 -13.71 -17.41 -11.53
N TYR A 257 -12.77 -16.61 -11.04
CA TYR A 257 -12.65 -16.19 -9.64
C TYR A 257 -13.02 -14.71 -9.50
N GLN A 258 -13.35 -14.32 -8.27
CA GLN A 258 -13.68 -12.94 -7.93
C GLN A 258 -13.17 -12.56 -6.53
N THR A 259 -12.41 -11.48 -6.46
CA THR A 259 -12.15 -10.72 -5.23
C THR A 259 -13.00 -9.44 -5.21
N GLN A 260 -13.40 -9.00 -4.01
CA GLN A 260 -14.19 -7.77 -3.85
C GLN A 260 -13.56 -6.83 -2.83
N ASN A 261 -13.71 -5.51 -3.03
CA ASN A 261 -13.21 -4.48 -2.12
C ASN A 261 -14.35 -3.52 -1.76
N ASP A 262 -14.71 -3.46 -0.49
CA ASP A 262 -15.82 -2.63 0.04
C ASP A 262 -15.41 -1.16 0.15
N TRP A 263 -14.18 -0.91 0.56
CA TRP A 263 -13.61 0.43 0.63
C TRP A 263 -12.10 0.36 0.71
N VAL A 264 -11.47 1.48 0.36
CA VAL A 264 -10.06 1.77 0.67
C VAL A 264 -9.98 3.06 1.48
N TYR A 265 -9.03 3.10 2.41
CA TYR A 265 -8.76 4.21 3.29
C TYR A 265 -7.26 4.42 3.44
N TYR A 266 -6.81 5.66 3.36
CA TYR A 266 -5.47 6.05 3.74
C TYR A 266 -5.52 7.31 4.62
N ALA A 267 -4.71 7.35 5.67
CA ALA A 267 -4.48 8.53 6.48
C ALA A 267 -2.99 8.86 6.49
N ALA A 268 -2.62 10.00 5.90
CA ALA A 268 -1.25 10.47 5.80
C ALA A 268 -0.70 10.85 7.18
N ASN A 269 0.49 10.34 7.51
CA ASN A 269 1.20 10.62 8.76
C ASN A 269 0.41 10.34 10.05
N GLU A 270 -0.59 9.46 9.97
CA GLU A 270 -1.34 8.98 11.13
C GLU A 270 -1.16 7.48 11.29
N VAL A 271 -0.89 7.03 12.52
CA VAL A 271 -0.87 5.61 12.89
C VAL A 271 -2.19 5.27 13.55
N LEU A 272 -3.06 4.57 12.82
CA LEU A 272 -4.40 4.20 13.26
C LEU A 272 -4.49 2.68 13.42
N SER A 273 -5.11 2.22 14.50
CA SER A 273 -5.51 0.83 14.64
C SER A 273 -6.60 0.45 13.62
N PRO A 274 -6.76 -0.85 13.27
CA PRO A 274 -7.83 -1.30 12.38
C PRO A 274 -9.23 -0.86 12.86
N GLY A 275 -9.49 -0.90 14.17
CA GLY A 275 -10.73 -0.40 14.76
C GLY A 275 -10.95 1.11 14.58
N GLU A 276 -9.90 1.94 14.70
CA GLU A 276 -9.99 3.38 14.44
C GLU A 276 -10.28 3.68 12.97
N VAL A 277 -9.64 2.96 12.05
CA VAL A 277 -9.96 3.04 10.61
C VAL A 277 -11.44 2.70 10.39
N GLY A 278 -11.92 1.59 10.96
CA GLY A 278 -13.32 1.19 10.85
C GLY A 278 -14.29 2.26 11.36
N ASN A 279 -13.97 2.90 12.48
CA ASN A 279 -14.78 4.00 13.01
C ASN A 279 -14.81 5.22 12.07
N ARG A 280 -13.66 5.60 11.48
CA ARG A 280 -13.58 6.72 10.53
C ARG A 280 -14.36 6.43 9.25
N VAL A 281 -14.21 5.24 8.68
CA VAL A 281 -14.98 4.80 7.49
C VAL A 281 -16.49 4.82 7.76
N ASN A 282 -16.92 4.28 8.90
CA ASN A 282 -18.33 4.31 9.29
C ASN A 282 -18.86 5.74 9.45
N GLY A 283 -18.06 6.65 10.01
CA GLY A 283 -18.40 8.07 10.10
C GLY A 283 -18.54 8.75 8.73
N LEU A 284 -17.63 8.46 7.79
CA LEU A 284 -17.68 8.97 6.41
C LEU A 284 -18.97 8.50 5.71
N ARG A 285 -19.28 7.20 5.81
CA ARG A 285 -20.52 6.62 5.24
C ARG A 285 -21.78 7.19 5.87
N ALA A 286 -21.82 7.33 7.19
CA ALA A 286 -22.97 7.92 7.91
C ALA A 286 -23.25 9.37 7.46
N ASN A 287 -22.22 10.10 7.03
CA ASN A 287 -22.33 11.44 6.47
C ASN A 287 -22.61 11.47 4.96
N GLY A 288 -22.83 10.31 4.32
CA GLY A 288 -23.06 10.20 2.88
C GLY A 288 -21.82 10.48 2.02
N THR A 289 -20.61 10.45 2.61
CA THR A 289 -19.37 10.57 1.85
C THR A 289 -19.08 9.24 1.18
N THR A 290 -19.02 9.24 -0.16
CA THR A 290 -18.62 8.07 -0.96
C THR A 290 -17.16 8.15 -1.40
N HIS A 291 -16.62 9.35 -1.48
CA HIS A 291 -15.23 9.60 -1.80
C HIS A 291 -14.74 10.90 -1.17
N THR A 292 -13.54 10.87 -0.60
CA THR A 292 -12.77 12.07 -0.29
C THR A 292 -11.29 11.79 -0.54
N ASP A 293 -10.60 12.78 -1.10
CA ASP A 293 -9.17 12.71 -1.31
C ASP A 293 -8.57 14.08 -0.99
N THR A 294 -8.03 14.18 0.21
CA THR A 294 -7.32 15.34 0.74
C THR A 294 -5.85 15.03 1.00
N ALA A 295 -5.41 13.80 0.71
CA ALA A 295 -4.02 13.41 0.74
C ALA A 295 -3.32 14.01 -0.49
N ALA A 296 -2.97 15.29 -0.39
CA ALA A 296 -2.29 16.05 -1.43
C ALA A 296 -0.86 16.32 -0.99
N CYS A 297 -0.03 15.31 -1.21
CA CYS A 297 1.41 15.27 -1.00
C CYS A 297 1.97 14.40 -2.13
#